data_AF-A0A412X3I0-F1
#
_entry.id   AF-A0A412X3I0-F1
#
_cell.length_a   1.000
_cell.length_b   1.000
_cell.length_c   1.000
_cell.angle_alpha   90.00
_cell.angle_beta   90.00
_cell.angle_gamma   90.00
#
_symmetry.space_group_name_H-M   'P 1'
#
loop_
_entity.id
_entity.type
_entity.pdbx_description
1 polymer ?
#
loop_
_entity_poly.entity_id
_entity_poly.type
_entity_poly.pdbx_seq_one_letter_code
_entity_poly.pdbx_strand_id
1 'polypeptide(L)'
;MKNWIYTAIFCLTVALGACSEEEAELWTEKGFVWFSAENTDFSFKQLPDVGYGQTALAALPFTVATTMENRDRTVNVEVIRQPKDSRTKYEIQTPVVLHANRTSDTLWVRVTNSEHLETTPDTVGFRLIASEDFIPGLQDSITTNLCLYNGYVRPAWWDSSAERQIGYFTQLKMDVFVKVTGGTEDPRGDGSWSSSNIALTYLKFQLNDYIEANDIRYPANDPNAPGQHPVFASRKY
;
A
#
# COMPACT_ATOMS: atom_id res chain seq x y z
N MET A 1 -71.53 -22.51 -12.94
CA MET A 1 -70.81 -21.36 -13.54
C MET A 1 -70.18 -20.51 -12.42
N LYS A 2 -69.13 -20.99 -11.75
CA LYS A 2 -68.49 -20.22 -10.65
C LYS A 2 -67.02 -20.60 -10.39
N ASN A 3 -66.39 -21.37 -11.27
CA ASN A 3 -64.99 -21.82 -11.10
C ASN A 3 -64.07 -21.34 -12.24
N TRP A 4 -64.63 -20.73 -13.29
CA TRP A 4 -63.86 -20.19 -14.45
C TRP A 4 -63.34 -18.76 -14.20
N ILE A 5 -64.05 -17.98 -13.37
CA ILE A 5 -63.71 -16.57 -13.11
C ILE A 5 -62.42 -16.44 -12.29
N TYR A 6 -62.19 -17.37 -11.36
CA TYR A 6 -61.00 -17.35 -10.51
C TYR A 6 -59.72 -17.72 -11.27
N THR A 7 -59.80 -18.59 -12.27
CA THR A 7 -58.64 -18.98 -13.10
C THR A 7 -58.21 -17.85 -14.05
N ALA A 8 -59.17 -17.08 -14.58
CA ALA A 8 -58.87 -15.92 -15.43
C ALA A 8 -58.26 -14.75 -14.64
N ILE A 9 -58.65 -14.56 -13.37
CA ILE A 9 -58.12 -13.50 -12.50
C ILE A 9 -56.73 -13.84 -11.96
N PHE A 10 -56.43 -15.12 -11.72
CA PHE A 10 -55.12 -15.56 -11.25
C PHE A 10 -54.03 -15.49 -12.33
N CYS A 11 -54.38 -15.70 -13.61
CA CYS A 11 -53.43 -15.55 -14.72
C CYS A 11 -53.14 -14.08 -15.08
N LEU A 12 -54.02 -13.13 -14.73
CA LEU A 12 -53.84 -11.71 -15.08
C LEU A 12 -52.88 -10.99 -14.11
N THR A 13 -52.72 -11.48 -12.88
CA THR A 13 -51.83 -10.87 -11.88
C THR A 13 -50.37 -11.31 -11.99
N VAL A 14 -50.07 -12.38 -12.73
CA VAL A 14 -48.70 -12.86 -12.95
C VAL A 14 -48.00 -12.13 -14.13
N ALA A 15 -48.76 -11.46 -15.00
CA ALA A 15 -48.22 -10.79 -16.18
C ALA A 15 -47.69 -9.36 -15.92
N LEU A 16 -47.91 -8.79 -14.73
CA LEU A 16 -47.46 -7.41 -14.40
C LEU A 16 -46.20 -7.37 -13.52
N GLY A 17 -45.62 -8.52 -13.22
CA GLY A 17 -44.33 -8.66 -12.53
C GLY A 17 -43.16 -8.87 -13.48
N ALA A 18 -43.23 -8.34 -14.71
CA ALA A 18 -42.03 -8.15 -15.51
C ALA A 18 -41.20 -7.10 -14.77
N CYS A 19 -40.35 -7.59 -13.86
CA CYS A 19 -39.17 -6.88 -13.39
C CYS A 19 -38.50 -6.38 -14.66
N SER A 20 -38.63 -5.09 -14.97
CA SER A 20 -37.75 -4.49 -15.93
C SER A 20 -36.38 -4.64 -15.31
N GLU A 21 -35.65 -5.68 -15.71
CA GLU A 21 -34.21 -5.59 -15.79
C GLU A 21 -33.99 -4.35 -16.66
N GLU A 22 -33.77 -3.24 -15.97
CA GLU A 22 -33.04 -2.12 -16.54
C GLU A 22 -31.78 -2.79 -17.07
N GLU A 23 -31.70 -2.95 -18.40
CA GLU A 23 -30.46 -3.32 -19.04
C GLU A 23 -29.47 -2.27 -18.57
N ALA A 24 -28.64 -2.62 -17.58
CA ALA A 24 -27.49 -1.82 -17.25
C ALA A 24 -26.82 -1.57 -18.60
N GLU A 25 -26.57 -0.29 -18.93
CA GLU A 25 -25.74 0.10 -20.07
C GLU A 25 -24.35 -0.51 -19.82
N LEU A 26 -24.25 -1.81 -20.09
CA LEU A 26 -23.05 -2.58 -20.04
C LEU A 26 -22.29 -2.09 -21.27
N TRP A 27 -21.17 -1.44 -20.99
CA TRP A 27 -20.21 -0.90 -21.94
C TRP A 27 -20.47 0.55 -22.36
N THR A 28 -20.18 1.48 -21.45
CA THR A 28 -19.63 2.78 -21.86
C THR A 28 -18.38 2.52 -22.73
N GLU A 29 -18.19 3.27 -23.82
CA GLU A 29 -16.96 3.20 -24.63
C GLU A 29 -15.69 3.41 -23.78
N LYS A 30 -15.82 4.12 -22.66
CA LYS A 30 -14.75 4.40 -21.72
C LYS A 30 -14.47 3.21 -20.80
N GLY A 31 -13.19 2.97 -20.57
CA GLY A 31 -12.74 2.02 -19.56
C GLY A 31 -12.89 2.57 -18.14
N PHE A 32 -12.90 1.67 -17.16
CA PHE A 32 -12.80 2.06 -15.75
C PHE A 32 -11.34 2.02 -15.30
N VAL A 33 -10.91 2.98 -14.47
CA VAL A 33 -9.55 3.02 -13.89
C VAL A 33 -9.59 3.14 -12.37
N TRP A 34 -8.70 2.42 -11.68
CA TRP A 34 -8.55 2.49 -10.22
C TRP A 34 -7.09 2.22 -9.79
N PHE A 35 -6.69 2.72 -8.63
CA PHE A 35 -5.39 2.43 -8.03
C PHE A 35 -5.34 1.00 -7.48
N SER A 36 -4.17 0.38 -7.51
CA SER A 36 -3.98 -0.99 -6.99
C SER A 36 -3.80 -1.05 -5.47
N ALA A 37 -3.58 0.09 -4.81
CA ALA A 37 -3.40 0.18 -3.36
C ALA A 37 -3.94 1.51 -2.82
N GLU A 38 -4.54 1.47 -1.63
CA GLU A 38 -4.98 2.68 -0.91
C GLU A 38 -3.79 3.52 -0.41
N ASN A 39 -2.72 2.86 0.03
CA ASN A 39 -1.52 3.50 0.56
C ASN A 39 -0.27 2.86 -0.06
N THR A 40 0.70 3.69 -0.42
CA THR A 40 2.02 3.30 -0.90
C THR A 40 3.07 3.95 0.00
N ASP A 41 3.80 3.14 0.74
CA ASP A 41 4.94 3.60 1.54
C ASP A 41 6.18 3.75 0.65
N PHE A 42 6.83 4.91 0.72
CA PHE A 42 8.06 5.19 0.00
C PHE A 42 9.10 5.76 0.96
N SER A 43 10.29 5.14 0.94
CA SER A 43 11.40 5.56 1.78
C SER A 43 12.72 5.59 1.02
N PHE A 44 13.45 6.70 1.22
CA PHE A 44 14.79 6.86 0.68
C PHE A 44 15.82 5.95 1.34
N LYS A 45 15.52 5.32 2.49
CA LYS A 45 16.41 4.29 3.07
C LYS A 45 16.62 3.08 2.15
N GLN A 46 15.69 2.82 1.24
CA GLN A 46 15.82 1.75 0.23
C GLN A 46 16.69 2.18 -0.96
N LEU A 47 17.06 3.45 -1.04
CA LEU A 47 17.83 4.08 -2.12
C LEU A 47 19.05 4.79 -1.52
N PRO A 48 20.07 4.06 -1.03
CA PRO A 48 21.19 4.64 -0.29
C PRO A 48 22.01 5.63 -1.12
N ASP A 49 21.96 5.53 -2.45
CA ASP A 49 22.65 6.43 -3.37
C ASP A 49 21.91 7.77 -3.60
N VAL A 50 20.69 7.91 -3.08
CA VAL A 50 19.87 9.13 -3.19
C VAL A 50 19.97 9.93 -1.90
N GLY A 51 20.96 10.82 -1.84
CA GLY A 51 21.20 11.72 -0.70
C GLY A 51 20.15 12.82 -0.56
N TYR A 52 20.24 13.58 0.52
CA TYR A 52 19.35 14.73 0.76
C TYR A 52 19.41 15.76 -0.36
N GLY A 53 18.25 16.31 -0.73
CA GLY A 53 18.07 17.23 -1.85
C GLY A 53 18.01 16.55 -3.23
N GLN A 54 18.30 15.25 -3.33
CA GLN A 54 18.16 14.50 -4.57
C GLN A 54 16.75 13.90 -4.70
N THR A 55 16.41 13.48 -5.92
CA THR A 55 15.07 12.99 -6.24
C THR A 55 15.04 11.52 -6.62
N ALA A 56 13.94 10.86 -6.32
CA ALA A 56 13.63 9.51 -6.79
C ALA A 56 12.20 9.44 -7.34
N LEU A 57 11.88 8.37 -8.08
CA LEU A 57 10.53 8.12 -8.58
C LEU A 57 9.82 7.10 -7.69
N ALA A 58 8.69 7.52 -7.11
CA ALA A 58 7.74 6.63 -6.45
C ALA A 58 6.75 6.07 -7.48
N ALA A 59 6.51 4.77 -7.41
CA ALA A 59 5.58 4.04 -8.28
C ALA A 59 4.23 3.86 -7.59
N LEU A 60 3.16 4.38 -8.17
CA LEU A 60 1.78 4.17 -7.73
C LEU A 60 1.03 3.40 -8.83
N PRO A 61 0.93 2.06 -8.74
CA PRO A 61 0.29 1.26 -9.77
C PRO A 61 -1.22 1.51 -9.86
N PHE A 62 -1.73 1.48 -11.09
CA PHE A 62 -3.16 1.51 -11.37
C PHE A 62 -3.54 0.42 -12.38
N THR A 63 -4.82 0.03 -12.37
CA THR A 63 -5.40 -1.00 -13.22
C THR A 63 -6.62 -0.44 -13.95
N VAL A 64 -6.89 -0.99 -15.13
CA VAL A 64 -8.05 -0.62 -15.94
C VAL A 64 -8.89 -1.83 -16.34
N ALA A 65 -10.21 -1.64 -16.37
CA ALA A 65 -11.14 -2.53 -17.05
C ALA A 65 -11.55 -1.86 -18.37
N THR A 66 -10.99 -2.34 -19.48
CA THR A 66 -11.20 -1.78 -20.82
C THR A 66 -10.82 -2.82 -21.87
N THR A 67 -11.27 -2.62 -23.11
CA THR A 67 -10.67 -3.31 -24.26
C THR A 67 -9.21 -2.86 -24.43
N MET A 68 -8.34 -3.82 -24.74
CA MET A 68 -6.94 -3.52 -25.07
C MET A 68 -6.89 -2.78 -26.41
N GLU A 69 -6.12 -1.70 -26.43
CA GLU A 69 -5.94 -0.87 -27.62
C GLU A 69 -4.45 -0.73 -27.95
N ASN A 70 -4.14 -0.65 -29.24
CA ASN A 70 -2.78 -0.46 -29.74
C ASN A 70 -2.40 1.03 -29.81
N ARG A 71 -2.76 1.81 -28.77
CA ARG A 71 -2.38 3.20 -28.59
C ARG A 71 -2.27 3.52 -27.10
N ASP A 72 -1.47 4.52 -26.77
CA ASP A 72 -1.41 5.06 -25.43
C ASP A 72 -2.68 5.87 -25.12
N ARG A 73 -3.14 5.79 -23.88
CA ARG A 73 -4.36 6.45 -23.41
C ARG A 73 -4.08 7.26 -22.16
N THR A 74 -4.62 8.48 -22.09
CA THR A 74 -4.33 9.41 -20.99
C THR A 74 -5.19 9.11 -19.78
N VAL A 75 -4.57 9.05 -18.61
CA VAL A 75 -5.23 8.96 -17.31
C VAL A 75 -5.09 10.31 -16.62
N ASN A 76 -6.20 10.85 -16.11
CA ASN A 76 -6.17 12.13 -15.39
C ASN A 76 -6.10 11.88 -13.88
N VAL A 77 -5.22 12.61 -13.21
CA VAL A 77 -5.00 12.52 -11.76
C VAL A 77 -5.00 13.93 -11.17
N GLU A 78 -5.71 14.12 -10.07
CA GLU A 78 -5.65 15.34 -9.25
C GLU A 78 -5.02 15.07 -7.89
N VAL A 79 -4.46 16.11 -7.27
CA VAL A 79 -3.97 16.05 -5.89
C VAL A 79 -5.11 16.49 -4.97
N ILE A 80 -5.50 15.61 -4.06
CA ILE A 80 -6.59 15.84 -3.10
C ILE A 80 -6.10 16.11 -1.69
N ARG A 81 -4.83 15.82 -1.41
CA ARG A 81 -4.18 16.10 -0.13
C ARG A 81 -2.75 16.53 -0.36
N GLN A 82 -2.45 17.76 0.03
CA GLN A 82 -1.10 18.29 0.07
C GLN A 82 -0.32 17.70 1.26
N PRO A 83 1.01 17.61 1.17
CA PRO A 83 1.85 17.33 2.33
C PRO A 83 1.58 18.32 3.46
N LYS A 84 1.66 17.85 4.70
CA LYS A 84 1.52 18.70 5.89
C LYS A 84 2.74 19.58 6.08
N ASP A 85 3.92 19.09 5.74
CA ASP A 85 5.17 19.84 5.82
C ASP A 85 5.51 20.44 4.45
N SER A 86 5.63 21.76 4.40
CA SER A 86 5.97 22.49 3.17
C SER A 86 7.33 22.12 2.56
N ARG A 87 8.22 21.48 3.33
CA ARG A 87 9.53 20.99 2.86
C ARG A 87 9.39 19.72 2.03
N THR A 88 8.31 18.95 2.19
CA THR A 88 8.02 17.78 1.36
C THR A 88 7.74 18.22 -0.07
N LYS A 89 8.64 17.91 -1.00
CA LYS A 89 8.50 18.25 -2.43
C LYS A 89 8.16 17.01 -3.27
N TYR A 90 7.17 17.16 -4.13
CA TYR A 90 6.74 16.13 -5.07
C TYR A 90 6.33 16.75 -6.42
N GLU A 91 6.39 15.96 -7.47
CA GLU A 91 5.98 16.33 -8.83
C GLU A 91 5.40 15.10 -9.56
N ILE A 92 4.15 15.18 -9.99
CA ILE A 92 3.54 14.15 -10.83
C ILE A 92 4.24 14.17 -12.20
N GLN A 93 4.73 13.03 -12.66
CA GLN A 93 5.28 12.94 -14.01
C GLN A 93 4.13 12.88 -15.02
N THR A 94 3.98 13.94 -15.80
CA THR A 94 2.92 14.08 -16.80
C THR A 94 3.46 13.97 -18.23
N PRO A 95 2.67 13.44 -19.19
CA PRO A 95 1.33 12.89 -19.01
C PRO A 95 1.34 11.54 -18.27
N VAL A 96 0.27 11.25 -17.54
CA VAL A 96 0.05 9.91 -16.96
C VAL A 96 -0.65 9.07 -18.02
N VAL A 97 -0.03 7.96 -18.41
CA VAL A 97 -0.48 7.16 -19.55
C VAL A 97 -0.67 5.70 -19.18
N LEU A 98 -1.72 5.09 -19.72
CA LEU A 98 -1.77 3.65 -19.91
C LEU A 98 -1.15 3.35 -21.28
N HIS A 99 0.00 2.67 -21.30
CA HIS A 99 0.66 2.35 -22.56
C HIS A 99 -0.14 1.31 -23.38
N ALA A 100 0.04 1.33 -24.70
CA ALA A 100 -0.60 0.41 -25.63
C ALA A 100 -0.51 -1.07 -25.20
N ASN A 101 -1.58 -1.82 -25.43
CA ASN A 101 -1.71 -3.25 -25.14
C ASN A 101 -1.50 -3.63 -23.66
N ARG A 102 -1.84 -2.73 -22.72
CA ARG A 102 -1.81 -2.98 -21.27
C ARG A 102 -3.17 -2.82 -20.61
N THR A 103 -3.31 -3.47 -19.46
CA THR A 103 -4.44 -3.35 -18.52
C THR A 103 -4.02 -2.79 -17.16
N SER A 104 -2.74 -2.47 -16.99
CA SER A 104 -2.20 -1.80 -15.81
C SER A 104 -1.01 -0.94 -16.21
N ASP A 105 -0.79 0.13 -15.46
CA ASP A 105 0.39 0.98 -15.60
C ASP A 105 0.70 1.68 -14.27
N THR A 106 1.59 2.67 -14.29
CA THR A 106 2.06 3.34 -13.07
C THR A 106 1.92 4.85 -13.16
N LEU A 107 1.34 5.44 -12.13
CA LEU A 107 1.51 6.86 -11.82
C LEU A 107 2.89 7.05 -11.20
N TRP A 108 3.78 7.74 -11.92
CA TRP A 108 5.11 8.08 -11.42
C TRP A 108 5.10 9.44 -10.73
N VAL A 109 5.57 9.48 -9.49
CA VAL A 109 5.70 10.72 -8.71
C VAL A 109 7.16 10.93 -8.37
N ARG A 110 7.76 12.01 -8.86
CA ARG A 110 9.10 12.43 -8.44
C ARG A 110 9.01 13.03 -7.05
N VAL A 111 9.82 12.53 -6.12
CA VAL A 111 9.86 12.99 -4.73
C VAL A 111 11.29 13.36 -4.34
N THR A 112 11.45 14.35 -3.45
CA THR A 112 12.77 14.82 -2.99
C THR A 112 13.10 14.27 -1.61
N ASN A 113 14.30 13.69 -1.46
CA ASN A 113 14.80 13.25 -0.17
C ASN A 113 15.06 14.46 0.72
N SER A 114 14.34 14.57 1.82
CA SER A 114 14.42 15.72 2.72
C SER A 114 14.67 15.24 4.15
N GLU A 115 15.58 15.90 4.87
CA GLU A 115 16.02 15.48 6.20
C GLU A 115 14.87 15.36 7.22
N HIS A 116 13.81 16.18 7.11
CA HIS A 116 12.68 16.11 8.04
C HIS A 116 11.93 14.77 7.99
N LEU A 117 12.02 14.04 6.86
CA LEU A 117 11.37 12.74 6.68
C LEU A 117 11.95 11.66 7.60
N GLU A 118 13.15 11.85 8.17
CA GLU A 118 13.75 10.95 9.19
C GLU A 118 12.90 10.87 10.47
N THR A 119 12.18 11.94 10.79
CA THR A 119 11.44 12.06 12.05
C THR A 119 9.95 12.31 11.86
N THR A 120 9.58 12.92 10.75
CA THR A 120 8.21 13.37 10.47
C THR A 120 7.76 12.80 9.13
N PRO A 121 7.07 11.65 9.12
CA PRO A 121 6.41 11.14 7.93
C PRO A 121 5.41 12.14 7.38
N ASP A 122 5.28 12.18 6.05
CA ASP A 122 4.32 13.03 5.36
C ASP A 122 3.54 12.24 4.31
N THR A 123 2.49 12.84 3.74
CA THR A 123 1.59 12.14 2.82
C THR A 123 1.08 13.06 1.73
N VAL A 124 1.12 12.58 0.49
CA VAL A 124 0.44 13.19 -0.66
C VAL A 124 -0.69 12.29 -1.09
N GLY A 125 -1.90 12.84 -1.26
CA GLY A 125 -3.08 12.09 -1.70
C GLY A 125 -3.46 12.42 -3.13
N PHE A 126 -3.76 11.39 -3.91
CA PHE A 126 -4.13 11.48 -5.32
C PHE A 126 -5.52 10.91 -5.56
N ARG A 127 -6.22 11.43 -6.57
CA ARG A 127 -7.50 10.91 -7.05
C ARG A 127 -7.50 10.80 -8.57
N LEU A 128 -8.00 9.68 -9.07
CA LEU A 128 -8.31 9.50 -10.49
C LEU A 128 -9.57 10.28 -10.85
N ILE A 129 -9.51 11.06 -11.93
CA ILE A 129 -10.65 11.79 -12.48
C ILE A 129 -10.90 11.35 -13.92
N ALA A 130 -12.10 11.64 -14.44
CA ALA A 130 -12.46 11.27 -15.79
C ALA A 130 -11.47 11.86 -16.82
N SER A 131 -11.16 11.07 -17.83
CA SER A 131 -10.41 11.47 -19.03
C SER A 131 -11.23 11.18 -20.29
N GLU A 132 -10.61 11.37 -21.45
CA GLU A 132 -11.22 10.98 -22.72
C GLU A 132 -11.56 9.50 -22.75
N ASP A 133 -10.60 8.64 -22.36
CA ASP A 133 -10.69 7.19 -22.46
C ASP A 133 -11.19 6.49 -21.19
N PHE A 134 -11.14 7.15 -20.03
CA PHE A 134 -11.41 6.51 -18.75
C PHE A 134 -12.37 7.27 -17.85
N ILE A 135 -13.11 6.52 -17.05
CA ILE A 135 -13.87 7.00 -15.90
C ILE A 135 -13.35 6.33 -14.62
N PRO A 136 -13.36 7.04 -13.47
CA PRO A 136 -12.97 6.43 -12.20
C PRO A 136 -13.87 5.21 -11.89
N GLY A 137 -13.24 4.09 -11.56
CA GLY A 137 -13.90 2.81 -11.32
C GLY A 137 -14.34 2.60 -9.87
N LEU A 138 -13.86 1.50 -9.27
CA LEU A 138 -14.18 1.07 -7.91
C LEU A 138 -14.07 2.25 -6.91
N GLN A 139 -15.20 2.62 -6.31
CA GLN A 139 -15.30 3.83 -5.47
C GLN A 139 -14.29 3.85 -4.32
N ASP A 140 -13.94 2.70 -3.76
CA ASP A 140 -12.96 2.59 -2.67
C ASP A 140 -11.50 2.60 -3.15
N SER A 141 -11.26 2.68 -4.46
CA SER A 141 -9.92 2.60 -5.07
C SER A 141 -9.66 3.70 -6.10
N ILE A 142 -10.52 4.73 -6.15
CA ILE A 142 -10.28 5.94 -6.97
C ILE A 142 -9.23 6.87 -6.35
N THR A 143 -8.92 6.69 -5.06
CA THR A 143 -7.91 7.47 -4.33
C THR A 143 -6.76 6.59 -3.86
N THR A 144 -5.58 7.19 -3.75
CA THR A 144 -4.42 6.56 -3.12
C THR A 144 -3.57 7.60 -2.40
N ASN A 145 -2.79 7.16 -1.42
CA ASN A 145 -1.84 7.98 -0.69
C ASN A 145 -0.41 7.51 -0.96
N LEU A 146 0.49 8.45 -1.22
CA LEU A 146 1.93 8.25 -1.14
C LEU A 146 2.43 8.73 0.22
N CYS A 147 2.84 7.78 1.06
CA CYS A 147 3.37 8.01 2.40
C CYS A 147 4.90 8.11 2.33
N LEU A 148 5.45 9.28 2.61
CA LEU A 148 6.88 9.58 2.52
C LEU A 148 7.50 9.63 3.91
N TYR A 149 8.60 8.93 4.11
CA TYR A 149 9.39 8.95 5.33
C TYR A 149 10.78 8.38 5.06
N ASN A 150 11.75 8.66 5.92
CA ASN A 150 13.07 8.03 5.85
C ASN A 150 13.19 7.02 6.98
N GLY A 151 12.67 5.83 6.73
CA GLY A 151 12.76 4.69 7.63
C GLY A 151 12.72 3.39 6.86
N TYR A 152 12.93 2.28 7.52
CA TYR A 152 12.68 1.00 6.88
C TYR A 152 11.19 0.82 6.64
N VAL A 153 10.83 0.52 5.39
CA VAL A 153 9.50 -0.03 5.09
C VAL A 153 9.37 -1.35 5.83
N ARG A 154 8.26 -1.53 6.55
CA ARG A 154 8.00 -2.79 7.26
C ARG A 154 8.06 -3.94 6.23
N PRO A 155 9.00 -4.89 6.35
CA PRO A 155 9.07 -5.99 5.41
C PRO A 155 7.79 -6.83 5.47
N ALA A 156 7.36 -7.37 4.32
CA ALA A 156 6.16 -8.19 4.24
C ALA A 156 6.21 -9.43 5.17
N TRP A 157 7.41 -9.95 5.43
CA TRP A 157 7.63 -11.07 6.34
C TRP A 157 7.47 -10.69 7.82
N TRP A 158 7.55 -9.40 8.18
CA TRP A 158 7.31 -8.91 9.55
C TRP A 158 5.81 -8.80 9.83
N ASP A 159 5.11 -9.90 9.61
CA ASP A 159 3.68 -10.07 9.76
C ASP A 159 3.29 -10.39 11.21
N SER A 160 2.01 -10.69 11.44
CA SER A 160 1.52 -11.07 12.78
C SER A 160 2.24 -12.28 13.40
N SER A 161 2.75 -13.19 12.59
CA SER A 161 3.50 -14.37 13.06
C SER A 161 4.91 -13.96 13.50
N ALA A 162 5.57 -13.12 12.73
CA ALA A 162 6.84 -12.50 13.13
C ALA A 162 6.67 -11.72 14.43
N GLU A 163 5.62 -10.89 14.56
CA GLU A 163 5.40 -10.08 15.75
C GLU A 163 5.24 -10.91 17.03
N ARG A 164 4.68 -12.12 16.92
CA ARG A 164 4.59 -13.08 18.03
C ARG A 164 5.94 -13.67 18.41
N GLN A 165 6.91 -13.74 17.49
CA GLN A 165 8.21 -14.38 17.71
C GLN A 165 9.35 -13.42 18.01
N ILE A 166 9.31 -12.22 17.46
CA ILE A 166 10.38 -11.21 17.56
C ILE A 166 9.90 -9.83 18.05
N GLY A 167 8.61 -9.71 18.36
CA GLY A 167 7.98 -8.49 18.86
C GLY A 167 7.54 -7.53 17.76
N TYR A 168 6.87 -6.43 18.15
CA TYR A 168 6.32 -5.44 17.20
C TYR A 168 7.42 -4.86 16.33
N PHE A 169 7.08 -4.56 15.08
CA PHE A 169 7.94 -3.79 14.20
C PHE A 169 8.14 -2.39 14.77
N THR A 170 9.40 -1.95 14.87
CA THR A 170 9.78 -0.56 15.15
C THR A 170 10.98 -0.21 14.28
N GLN A 171 11.13 1.06 13.92
CA GLN A 171 12.28 1.52 13.14
C GLN A 171 13.61 1.15 13.81
N LEU A 172 13.69 1.30 15.14
CA LEU A 172 14.87 0.94 15.92
C LEU A 172 15.21 -0.55 15.83
N LYS A 173 14.20 -1.44 15.94
CA LYS A 173 14.42 -2.88 15.77
C LYS A 173 14.87 -3.22 14.35
N MET A 174 14.27 -2.60 13.34
CA MET A 174 14.69 -2.87 11.97
C MET A 174 16.13 -2.39 11.70
N ASP A 175 16.53 -1.25 12.28
CA ASP A 175 17.90 -0.74 12.21
C ASP A 175 18.91 -1.70 12.85
N VAL A 176 18.59 -2.23 14.04
CA VAL A 176 19.38 -3.29 14.69
C VAL A 176 19.45 -4.54 13.81
N PHE A 177 18.31 -4.97 13.25
CA PHE A 177 18.27 -6.14 12.36
C PHE A 177 19.23 -5.97 11.20
N VAL A 178 19.15 -4.87 10.46
CA VAL A 178 20.00 -4.60 9.29
C VAL A 178 21.48 -4.50 9.68
N LYS A 179 21.81 -3.88 10.82
CA LYS A 179 23.20 -3.80 11.32
C LYS A 179 23.80 -5.17 11.64
N VAL A 180 22.99 -6.10 12.15
CA VAL A 180 23.43 -7.44 12.54
C VAL A 180 23.42 -8.42 11.35
N THR A 181 22.41 -8.36 10.48
CA THR A 181 22.24 -9.32 9.37
C THR A 181 22.84 -8.84 8.05
N GLY A 182 23.11 -7.54 7.92
CA GLY A 182 23.60 -6.91 6.69
C GLY A 182 22.50 -6.63 5.65
N GLY A 183 21.22 -6.86 5.94
CA GLY A 183 20.14 -6.65 4.97
C GLY A 183 18.73 -6.74 5.54
N THR A 184 17.73 -6.65 4.65
CA THR A 184 16.29 -6.70 5.01
C THR A 184 15.62 -8.03 4.64
N GLU A 185 16.42 -9.02 4.25
CA GLU A 185 15.94 -10.33 3.79
C GLU A 185 15.18 -11.09 4.88
N ASP A 186 14.25 -11.94 4.44
CA ASP A 186 13.45 -12.75 5.35
C ASP A 186 14.36 -13.71 6.16
N PRO A 187 14.42 -13.54 7.50
CA PRO A 187 15.31 -14.36 8.33
C PRO A 187 14.89 -15.84 8.39
N ARG A 188 13.70 -16.18 7.90
CA ARG A 188 13.24 -17.57 7.81
C ARG A 188 13.87 -18.33 6.65
N GLY A 189 14.27 -17.64 5.58
CA GLY A 189 14.51 -18.29 4.29
C GLY A 189 13.26 -19.05 3.81
N ASP A 190 13.40 -20.35 3.58
CA ASP A 190 12.31 -21.30 3.24
C ASP A 190 11.58 -21.87 4.48
N GLY A 191 11.99 -21.48 5.68
CA GLY A 191 11.47 -21.99 6.95
C GLY A 191 10.20 -21.31 7.45
N SER A 192 9.82 -21.64 8.69
CA SER A 192 8.66 -21.07 9.39
C SER A 192 9.05 -20.29 10.65
N TRP A 193 8.12 -19.44 11.13
CA TRP A 193 8.20 -18.73 12.42
C TRP A 193 8.06 -19.65 13.66
N SER A 194 8.44 -20.92 13.55
CA SER A 194 8.40 -21.86 14.67
C SER A 194 9.45 -21.50 15.71
N SER A 195 9.09 -21.59 17.00
CA SER A 195 10.04 -21.45 18.11
C SER A 195 11.13 -22.53 18.10
N SER A 196 10.90 -23.65 17.42
CA SER A 196 11.89 -24.72 17.24
C SER A 196 12.88 -24.44 16.11
N ASN A 197 12.72 -23.34 15.37
CA ASN A 197 13.69 -22.92 14.37
C ASN A 197 14.94 -22.38 15.09
N ILE A 198 15.99 -23.19 15.10
CA ILE A 198 17.23 -22.89 15.81
C ILE A 198 17.96 -21.68 15.21
N ALA A 199 17.87 -21.48 13.89
CA ALA A 199 18.48 -20.33 13.22
C ALA A 199 17.81 -19.01 13.66
N LEU A 200 16.48 -18.98 13.74
CA LEU A 200 15.74 -17.82 14.28
C LEU A 200 16.04 -17.61 15.77
N THR A 201 16.24 -18.67 16.52
CA THR A 201 16.60 -18.58 17.94
C THR A 201 18.00 -17.98 18.11
N TYR A 202 18.97 -18.46 17.35
CA TYR A 202 20.33 -17.92 17.35
C TYR A 202 20.35 -16.45 16.91
N LEU A 203 19.61 -16.10 15.86
CA LEU A 203 19.49 -14.72 15.39
C LEU A 203 18.92 -13.80 16.49
N LYS A 204 17.87 -14.21 17.22
CA LYS A 204 17.34 -13.45 18.36
C LYS A 204 18.41 -13.17 19.41
N PHE A 205 19.27 -14.15 19.72
CA PHE A 205 20.38 -13.95 20.64
C PHE A 205 21.37 -12.92 20.12
N GLN A 206 21.79 -13.02 18.85
CA GLN A 206 22.72 -12.05 18.24
C GLN A 206 22.17 -10.63 18.25
N LEU A 207 20.88 -10.47 17.94
CA LEU A 207 20.22 -9.17 17.94
C LEU A 207 20.17 -8.55 19.35
N ASN A 208 19.81 -9.33 20.36
CA ASN A 208 19.75 -8.86 21.75
C ASN A 208 21.15 -8.58 22.33
N ASP A 209 22.15 -9.43 22.03
CA ASP A 209 23.54 -9.22 22.44
C ASP A 209 24.10 -7.93 21.83
N TYR A 210 23.80 -7.65 20.56
CA TYR A 210 24.16 -6.38 19.93
C TYR A 210 23.49 -5.17 20.61
N ILE A 211 22.22 -5.30 21.00
CA ILE A 211 21.50 -4.24 21.72
C ILE A 211 22.16 -3.96 23.07
N GLU A 212 22.45 -5.00 23.84
CA GLU A 212 23.07 -4.88 25.16
C GLU A 212 24.49 -4.30 25.05
N ALA A 213 25.32 -4.82 24.14
CA ALA A 213 26.70 -4.38 23.94
C ALA A 213 26.81 -2.92 23.51
N ASN A 214 25.79 -2.37 22.85
CA ASN A 214 25.78 -0.99 22.35
C ASN A 214 24.85 -0.04 23.14
N ASP A 215 24.30 -0.49 24.27
CA ASP A 215 23.30 0.22 25.10
C ASP A 215 22.17 0.85 24.28
N ILE A 216 21.63 0.12 23.31
CA ILE A 216 20.60 0.64 22.40
C ILE A 216 19.27 0.77 23.14
N ARG A 217 18.71 1.97 23.18
CA ARG A 217 17.45 2.25 23.89
C ARG A 217 16.44 2.92 23.00
N TYR A 218 15.16 2.66 23.26
CA TYR A 218 14.09 3.46 22.70
C TYR A 218 14.22 4.93 23.12
N PRO A 219 13.86 5.88 22.23
CA PRO A 219 13.81 7.29 22.58
C PRO A 219 12.99 7.58 23.84
N ALA A 220 13.34 8.62 24.59
CA ALA A 220 12.63 8.98 25.82
C ALA A 220 11.15 9.35 25.60
N ASN A 221 10.79 9.70 24.37
CA ASN A 221 9.43 10.01 23.94
C ASN A 221 8.75 8.85 23.20
N ASP A 222 9.32 7.63 23.21
CA ASP A 222 8.64 6.47 22.66
C ASP A 222 7.32 6.22 23.42
N PRO A 223 6.17 6.10 22.72
CA PRO A 223 4.87 6.01 23.38
C PRO A 223 4.64 4.67 24.09
N ASN A 224 5.45 3.65 23.82
CA ASN A 224 5.25 2.29 24.31
C ASN A 224 6.31 1.86 25.32
N ALA A 225 7.58 2.20 25.10
CA ALA A 225 8.70 1.68 25.89
C ALA A 225 9.83 2.71 26.10
N PRO A 226 9.56 3.91 26.64
CA PRO A 226 10.54 4.99 26.70
C PRO A 226 11.79 4.61 27.51
N GLY A 227 12.97 4.79 26.90
CA GLY A 227 14.28 4.53 27.54
C GLY A 227 14.62 3.06 27.82
N GLN A 228 13.74 2.13 27.43
CA GLN A 228 13.96 0.70 27.62
C GLN A 228 14.79 0.12 26.46
N HIS A 229 15.48 -1.00 26.75
CA HIS A 229 16.11 -1.80 25.71
C HIS A 229 15.04 -2.45 24.83
N PRO A 230 15.12 -2.36 23.49
CA PRO A 230 14.33 -3.21 22.63
C PRO A 230 14.71 -4.67 22.87
N VAL A 231 13.73 -5.57 22.83
CA VAL A 231 13.98 -7.01 22.98
C VAL A 231 13.35 -7.78 21.84
N PHE A 232 14.14 -8.61 21.16
CA PHE A 232 13.69 -9.60 20.19
C PHE A 232 13.35 -10.89 20.94
N ALA A 233 12.07 -11.06 21.29
CA ALA A 233 11.58 -12.24 21.99
C ALA A 233 10.17 -12.62 21.57
N SER A 234 9.84 -13.89 21.78
CA SER A 234 8.48 -14.37 21.58
C SER A 234 7.56 -13.76 22.64
N ARG A 235 6.39 -13.30 22.23
CA ARG A 235 5.38 -12.83 23.19
C ARG A 235 4.69 -14.02 23.83
N LYS A 236 4.64 -14.02 25.16
CA LYS A 236 3.70 -14.84 25.91
C LYS A 236 2.39 -14.05 26.02
N TYR A 237 1.29 -14.66 25.60
CA TYR A 237 -0.05 -14.14 25.89
C TYR A 237 -0.35 -14.31 27.37
#